data_AF-A0A395IPV2-F1
#
_entry.id   AF-A0A395IPV2-F1
#
_cell.length_a   1.000
_cell.length_b   1.000
_cell.length_c   1.000
_cell.angle_alpha   90.00
_cell.angle_beta   90.00
_cell.angle_gamma   90.00
#
_symmetry.space_group_name_H-M   'P 1'
#
loop_
_entity.id
_entity.type
_entity.pdbx_description
1 polymer ?
#
loop_
_entity_poly.entity_id
_entity_poly.type
_entity_poly.pdbx_seq_one_letter_code
_entity_poly.pdbx_strand_id
1 'polypeptide(L)'
;MATISSPTSRSPHKLVEQTIRTPGRQPSPQPTHFNVAHKNGNGNGNGHRVLRSATVGYVAPEFKGRTEQMSKVREQIKAMKWIPDELIDAQLEWFYNELGIDDVYFQTESVEAVVSNITSLYAAKVAAFAREDKRQEIRLDMESSDHAIYIDTSEPGISAIGGPRYEHRLEAKYLDTSSNQTFRVESFRSTSNLSSAPTPTKSSIRCYFVYQCQFVDPNPSLSETRLEVISDRMFLAKSTNNTKQIYQEIIELAVNRTGPVIEVFDIEDSIEKRLVVAFRRRTALGLFSALSDLYHSYGVTSSRKYVEQFSNGITVMSLYLKPASNLSKEFPTLEQSIHQITKEISLLYCIPQKSSRHCLPVGRLSLQETIYGHCVWVFVQHFLNRLGSEYSSLVSALDPNNSSHAEILSTIKRRLRTETFTSDYIL
;
A
#
# COMPACT_ATOMS: atom_id res chain seq x y z
N MET A 1 37.00 41.97 46.11
CA MET A 1 35.92 40.99 45.86
C MET A 1 35.22 41.37 44.57
N ALA A 2 35.57 40.71 43.47
CA ALA A 2 34.87 40.85 42.19
C ALA A 2 34.80 39.44 41.58
N THR A 3 33.59 38.91 41.52
CA THR A 3 33.23 37.59 41.00
C THR A 3 33.28 37.59 39.48
N ILE A 4 34.14 36.75 38.92
CA ILE A 4 34.26 36.48 37.49
C ILE A 4 33.23 35.39 37.14
N SER A 5 32.26 35.73 36.27
CA SER A 5 31.35 34.77 35.65
C SER A 5 31.87 34.40 34.26
N SER A 6 31.86 33.11 33.96
CA SER A 6 32.31 32.50 32.71
C SER A 6 31.32 32.73 31.56
N PRO A 7 31.78 33.02 30.32
CA PRO A 7 30.91 32.94 29.15
C PRO A 7 31.00 31.54 28.51
N THR A 8 29.89 30.81 28.52
CA THR A 8 29.66 29.65 27.66
C THR A 8 29.45 30.11 26.22
N SER A 9 30.35 29.76 25.31
CA SER A 9 30.17 29.91 23.87
C SER A 9 29.25 28.82 23.33
N ARG A 10 27.98 29.17 23.06
CA ARG A 10 27.15 28.44 22.10
C ARG A 10 26.96 29.34 20.88
N SER A 11 27.63 29.00 19.79
CA SER A 11 27.38 29.59 18.47
C SER A 11 25.99 29.17 17.99
N PRO A 12 25.08 30.12 17.67
CA PRO A 12 23.83 29.77 17.03
C PRO A 12 24.11 29.53 15.54
N HIS A 13 23.87 28.32 15.05
CA HIS A 13 23.87 28.03 13.61
C HIS A 13 22.69 28.76 12.95
N LYS A 14 22.93 30.01 12.56
CA LYS A 14 21.98 30.97 11.96
C LYS A 14 21.46 30.58 10.56
N LEU A 15 21.79 29.39 10.07
CA LEU A 15 21.45 28.90 8.74
C LEU A 15 20.33 27.84 8.73
N VAL A 16 19.92 27.32 9.90
CA VAL A 16 18.85 26.30 9.97
C VAL A 16 17.46 26.92 10.13
N GLU A 17 17.35 28.14 10.65
CA GLU A 17 16.06 28.84 10.82
C GLU A 17 15.56 29.59 9.57
N GLN A 18 16.39 29.77 8.55
CA GLN A 18 16.00 30.46 7.32
C GLN A 18 15.34 29.56 6.27
N THR A 19 15.19 28.26 6.52
CA THR A 19 14.47 27.35 5.62
C THR A 19 12.97 27.30 5.96
N ILE A 20 12.34 28.48 6.09
CA ILE A 20 10.89 28.59 6.16
C ILE A 20 10.36 28.84 4.74
N ARG A 21 9.69 27.81 4.19
CA ARG A 21 8.63 27.86 3.16
C ARG A 21 9.03 28.63 1.90
N THR A 22 9.37 27.96 0.80
CA THR A 22 8.41 27.21 -0.02
C THR A 22 9.18 26.30 -0.98
N PRO A 23 8.87 25.01 -1.06
CA PRO A 23 8.65 24.42 -2.36
C PRO A 23 7.16 24.13 -2.39
N GLY A 24 6.40 24.91 -3.16
CA GLY A 24 5.18 24.34 -3.71
C GLY A 24 5.63 23.02 -4.34
N ARG A 25 4.88 21.93 -4.13
CA ARG A 25 5.11 20.68 -4.84
C ARG A 25 4.79 20.91 -6.32
N GLN A 26 5.61 21.72 -6.97
CA GLN A 26 5.48 22.05 -8.36
C GLN A 26 6.15 20.91 -9.12
N PRO A 27 5.49 20.39 -10.16
CA PRO A 27 6.08 19.38 -11.02
C PRO A 27 7.46 19.84 -11.48
N SER A 28 8.45 18.95 -11.46
CA SER A 28 9.74 19.20 -12.12
C SER A 28 9.46 19.70 -13.56
N PRO A 29 9.97 20.88 -13.97
CA PRO A 29 9.63 21.48 -15.26
C PRO A 29 10.22 20.72 -16.46
N GLN A 30 11.04 19.69 -16.23
CA GLN A 30 11.61 18.88 -17.30
C GLN A 30 10.84 17.56 -17.49
N PRO A 31 10.44 17.23 -18.73
CA PRO A 31 9.94 15.90 -19.05
C PRO A 31 11.10 14.92 -19.03
N THR A 32 11.31 14.23 -17.92
CA THR A 32 12.09 12.98 -17.90
C THR A 32 11.29 11.90 -18.64
N HIS A 33 11.53 11.79 -19.95
CA HIS A 33 10.97 10.75 -20.81
C HIS A 33 11.50 9.37 -20.40
N PHE A 34 10.76 8.64 -19.55
CA PHE A 34 10.98 7.20 -19.33
C PHE A 34 9.89 6.31 -19.94
N ASN A 35 8.93 6.89 -20.66
CA ASN A 35 7.99 6.12 -21.46
C ASN A 35 8.53 5.94 -22.87
N VAL A 36 9.24 4.83 -23.12
CA VAL A 36 9.35 4.32 -24.49
C VAL A 36 7.94 3.91 -24.91
N ALA A 37 7.31 4.75 -25.75
CA ALA A 37 6.03 4.45 -26.36
C ALA A 37 6.20 3.23 -27.27
N HIS A 38 5.83 2.05 -26.79
CA HIS A 38 5.71 0.90 -27.66
C HIS A 38 4.38 1.05 -28.40
N LYS A 39 4.45 1.21 -29.72
CA LYS A 39 3.30 0.97 -30.59
C LYS A 39 3.11 -0.54 -30.66
N ASN A 40 2.12 -1.09 -29.95
CA ASN A 40 1.64 -2.43 -30.28
C ASN A 40 0.99 -2.36 -31.67
N GLY A 41 1.23 -3.37 -32.51
CA GLY A 41 0.84 -3.42 -33.93
C GLY A 41 -0.66 -3.38 -34.24
N ASN A 42 -1.52 -3.04 -33.27
CA ASN A 42 -2.98 -2.96 -33.39
C ASN A 42 -3.52 -1.53 -33.53
N GLY A 43 -2.72 -0.56 -33.98
CA GLY A 43 -3.19 0.81 -34.30
C GLY A 43 -3.62 1.67 -33.11
N ASN A 44 -3.91 1.08 -31.94
CA ASN A 44 -4.14 1.76 -30.69
C ASN A 44 -2.82 1.98 -29.97
N GLY A 45 -2.17 3.12 -30.20
CA GLY A 45 -0.99 3.53 -29.42
C GLY A 45 -1.30 3.70 -27.92
N ASN A 46 -0.28 4.13 -27.16
CA ASN A 46 -0.36 4.72 -25.81
C ASN A 46 -1.21 6.01 -25.79
N GLY A 47 -2.34 6.04 -26.48
CA GLY A 47 -3.32 7.10 -26.43
C GLY A 47 -4.08 7.01 -25.13
N HIS A 48 -4.29 8.17 -24.52
CA HIS A 48 -5.17 8.32 -23.37
C HIS A 48 -6.54 7.68 -23.66
N ARG A 49 -6.92 6.63 -22.91
CA ARG A 49 -8.19 5.91 -23.08
C ARG A 49 -9.15 6.28 -21.96
N VAL A 50 -10.38 6.63 -22.35
CA VAL A 50 -11.51 6.88 -21.45
C VAL A 50 -12.39 5.63 -21.41
N LEU A 51 -12.68 5.12 -20.21
CA LEU A 51 -13.48 3.93 -19.96
C LEU A 51 -14.93 4.32 -19.70
N ARG A 52 -15.89 3.67 -20.36
CA ARG A 52 -17.32 3.92 -20.13
C ARG A 52 -17.75 3.44 -18.74
N SER A 53 -18.47 4.29 -17.99
CA SER A 53 -18.88 4.04 -16.59
C SER A 53 -19.58 2.69 -16.35
N ALA A 54 -20.48 2.29 -17.24
CA ALA A 54 -21.21 1.00 -17.15
C ALA A 54 -20.33 -0.26 -17.32
N THR A 55 -19.08 -0.11 -17.76
CA THR A 55 -18.14 -1.23 -18.01
C THR A 55 -17.03 -1.34 -16.96
N VAL A 56 -17.10 -0.54 -15.90
CA VAL A 56 -15.98 -0.34 -14.99
C VAL A 56 -15.82 -1.50 -14.01
N GLY A 57 -14.84 -2.35 -14.29
CA GLY A 57 -14.21 -3.24 -13.33
C GLY A 57 -14.80 -4.64 -13.30
N TYR A 58 -15.57 -4.92 -12.25
CA TYR A 58 -15.97 -6.25 -11.82
C TYR A 58 -17.48 -6.26 -11.53
N VAL A 59 -18.15 -7.32 -11.97
CA VAL A 59 -19.56 -7.59 -11.71
C VAL A 59 -19.62 -8.81 -10.79
N ALA A 60 -20.13 -8.63 -9.58
CA ALA A 60 -20.26 -9.73 -8.64
C ALA A 60 -21.35 -10.70 -9.13
N PRO A 61 -21.11 -12.02 -9.17
CA PRO A 61 -22.14 -13.00 -9.46
C PRO A 61 -23.17 -13.02 -8.33
N GLU A 62 -24.45 -13.07 -8.69
CA GLU A 62 -25.56 -13.06 -7.72
C GLU A 62 -25.60 -14.37 -6.91
N PHE A 63 -25.69 -14.26 -5.58
CA PHE A 63 -25.91 -15.39 -4.68
C PHE A 63 -27.40 -15.66 -4.50
N LYS A 64 -27.91 -16.67 -5.20
CA LYS A 64 -29.33 -17.07 -5.11
C LYS A 64 -29.78 -17.47 -3.69
N GLY A 65 -28.88 -17.96 -2.85
CA GLY A 65 -29.17 -18.41 -1.47
C GLY A 65 -29.10 -17.30 -0.41
N ARG A 66 -28.86 -16.04 -0.82
CA ARG A 66 -28.60 -14.92 0.10
C ARG A 66 -29.75 -14.64 1.05
N THR A 67 -30.98 -14.68 0.56
CA THR A 67 -32.18 -14.43 1.36
C THR A 67 -32.41 -15.51 2.40
N GLU A 68 -32.18 -16.77 2.05
CA GLU A 68 -32.28 -17.90 2.98
C GLU A 68 -31.20 -17.84 4.06
N GLN A 69 -29.95 -17.54 3.67
CA GLN A 69 -28.85 -17.33 4.62
C GLN A 69 -29.18 -16.19 5.59
N MET A 70 -29.65 -15.05 5.08
CA MET A 70 -30.03 -13.90 5.91
C MET A 70 -31.13 -14.26 6.93
N SER A 71 -32.11 -15.09 6.54
CA SER A 71 -33.13 -15.59 7.47
C SER A 71 -32.53 -16.45 8.58
N LYS A 72 -31.63 -17.37 8.25
CA LYS A 72 -30.94 -18.24 9.24
C LYS A 72 -30.06 -17.42 10.18
N VAL A 73 -29.34 -16.42 9.65
CA VAL A 73 -28.53 -15.48 10.45
C VAL A 73 -29.42 -14.70 11.42
N ARG A 74 -30.59 -14.22 10.98
CA ARG A 74 -31.56 -13.51 11.83
C ARG A 74 -32.01 -14.38 13.01
N GLU A 75 -32.38 -15.64 12.74
CA GLU A 75 -32.81 -16.57 13.78
C GLU A 75 -31.71 -16.85 14.80
N GLN A 76 -30.47 -17.07 14.35
CA GLN A 76 -29.33 -17.30 15.24
C GLN A 76 -29.00 -16.06 16.10
N ILE A 77 -28.96 -14.85 15.52
CA ILE A 77 -28.72 -13.61 16.27
C ILE A 77 -29.80 -13.41 17.34
N LYS A 78 -31.07 -13.62 16.97
CA LYS A 78 -32.21 -13.50 17.90
C LYS A 78 -32.12 -14.51 19.05
N ALA A 79 -31.67 -15.74 18.77
CA ALA A 79 -31.46 -16.76 19.79
C ALA A 79 -30.34 -16.37 20.79
N MET A 80 -29.30 -15.68 20.33
CA MET A 80 -28.17 -15.26 21.18
C MET A 80 -28.51 -14.11 22.14
N LYS A 81 -29.48 -13.25 21.82
CA LYS A 81 -29.95 -12.13 22.66
C LYS A 81 -28.90 -11.07 23.03
N TRP A 82 -27.79 -10.97 22.29
CA TRP A 82 -26.79 -9.90 22.45
C TRP A 82 -27.21 -8.57 21.82
N ILE A 83 -28.00 -8.63 20.74
CA ILE A 83 -28.51 -7.48 20.01
C ILE A 83 -30.01 -7.35 20.32
N PRO A 84 -30.51 -6.16 20.72
CA PRO A 84 -31.94 -5.93 20.91
C PRO A 84 -32.73 -6.28 19.65
N ASP A 85 -33.86 -6.99 19.79
CA ASP A 85 -34.69 -7.49 18.69
C ASP A 85 -35.06 -6.40 17.67
N GLU A 86 -35.34 -5.17 18.14
CA GLU A 86 -35.69 -4.01 17.31
C GLU A 86 -34.56 -3.56 16.39
N LEU A 87 -33.30 -3.87 16.72
CA LEU A 87 -32.12 -3.43 15.98
C LEU A 87 -31.59 -4.49 15.02
N ILE A 88 -32.04 -5.75 15.13
CA ILE A 88 -31.51 -6.87 14.35
C ILE A 88 -31.69 -6.62 12.85
N ASP A 89 -32.89 -6.22 12.43
CA ASP A 89 -33.20 -6.02 11.01
C ASP A 89 -32.37 -4.90 10.40
N ALA A 90 -32.16 -3.81 11.16
CA ALA A 90 -31.30 -2.70 10.74
C ALA A 90 -29.83 -3.12 10.64
N GLN A 91 -29.33 -3.99 11.54
CA GLN A 91 -27.95 -4.50 11.41
C GLN A 91 -27.78 -5.44 10.22
N LEU A 92 -28.78 -6.28 9.94
CA LEU A 92 -28.77 -7.18 8.78
C LEU A 92 -28.78 -6.40 7.47
N GLU A 93 -29.71 -5.45 7.33
CA GLU A 93 -29.81 -4.60 6.14
C GLU A 93 -28.50 -3.85 5.89
N TRP A 94 -27.95 -3.24 6.94
CA TRP A 94 -26.69 -2.53 6.85
C TRP A 94 -25.53 -3.45 6.44
N PHE A 95 -25.42 -4.64 7.04
CA PHE A 95 -24.31 -5.57 6.76
C PHE A 95 -24.40 -6.19 5.37
N TYR A 96 -25.59 -6.63 4.96
CA TYR A 96 -25.77 -7.28 3.66
C TYR A 96 -25.76 -6.25 2.52
N ASN A 97 -26.39 -5.08 2.67
CA ASN A 97 -26.69 -4.22 1.52
C ASN A 97 -25.88 -2.92 1.51
N GLU A 98 -25.62 -2.31 2.68
CA GLU A 98 -24.97 -0.99 2.75
C GLU A 98 -23.45 -1.05 2.88
N LEU A 99 -22.92 -2.09 3.52
CA LEU A 99 -21.48 -2.25 3.76
C LEU A 99 -20.69 -2.51 2.46
N GLY A 100 -21.37 -2.97 1.41
CA GLY A 100 -20.77 -3.21 0.09
C GLY A 100 -19.94 -4.50 0.02
N ILE A 101 -20.28 -5.50 0.84
CA ILE A 101 -19.70 -6.84 0.75
C ILE A 101 -20.32 -7.55 -0.47
N ASP A 102 -19.50 -8.23 -1.26
CA ASP A 102 -19.97 -8.93 -2.44
C ASP A 102 -20.60 -10.30 -2.12
N ASP A 103 -21.43 -10.78 -3.04
CA ASP A 103 -22.17 -12.04 -2.88
C ASP A 103 -21.27 -13.28 -2.74
N VAL A 104 -20.02 -13.19 -3.18
CA VAL A 104 -19.04 -14.29 -3.07
C VAL A 104 -18.61 -14.54 -1.64
N TYR A 105 -18.46 -13.48 -0.85
CA TYR A 105 -18.26 -13.62 0.60
C TYR A 105 -19.39 -14.44 1.21
N PHE A 106 -20.65 -14.07 0.93
CA PHE A 106 -21.82 -14.75 1.48
C PHE A 106 -21.96 -16.20 0.99
N GLN A 107 -21.50 -16.50 -0.23
CA GLN A 107 -21.41 -17.87 -0.75
C GLN A 107 -20.36 -18.72 -0.04
N THR A 108 -19.25 -18.11 0.38
CA THR A 108 -18.10 -18.83 0.94
C THR A 108 -18.22 -19.00 2.46
N GLU A 109 -18.82 -18.01 3.14
CA GLU A 109 -18.93 -18.02 4.59
C GLU A 109 -20.07 -18.87 5.14
N SER A 110 -19.80 -19.43 6.32
CA SER A 110 -20.81 -20.09 7.14
C SER A 110 -21.79 -19.08 7.76
N VAL A 111 -23.00 -19.55 8.06
CA VAL A 111 -24.00 -18.75 8.79
C VAL A 111 -23.42 -18.26 10.12
N GLU A 112 -22.70 -19.14 10.82
CA GLU A 112 -22.08 -18.88 12.11
C GLU A 112 -21.02 -17.78 12.03
N ALA A 113 -20.18 -17.80 10.98
CA ALA A 113 -19.18 -16.75 10.74
C ALA A 113 -19.84 -15.38 10.48
N VAL A 114 -20.90 -15.35 9.66
CA VAL A 114 -21.66 -14.12 9.40
C VAL A 114 -22.32 -13.59 10.67
N VAL A 115 -22.92 -14.46 11.49
CA VAL A 115 -23.49 -14.09 12.80
C VAL A 115 -22.43 -13.50 13.72
N SER A 116 -21.26 -14.14 13.80
CA SER A 116 -20.12 -13.64 14.58
C SER A 116 -19.71 -12.25 14.10
N ASN A 117 -19.55 -12.05 12.78
CA ASN A 117 -19.12 -10.78 12.19
C ASN A 117 -20.11 -9.64 12.48
N ILE A 118 -21.42 -9.87 12.32
CA ILE A 118 -22.45 -8.88 12.65
C ILE A 118 -22.43 -8.55 14.14
N THR A 119 -22.29 -9.57 15.00
CA THR A 119 -22.24 -9.39 16.46
C THR A 119 -21.00 -8.61 16.88
N SER A 120 -19.83 -8.89 16.30
CA SER A 120 -18.59 -8.16 16.57
C SER A 120 -18.66 -6.71 16.08
N LEU A 121 -19.28 -6.45 14.91
CA LEU A 121 -19.54 -5.10 14.43
C LEU A 121 -20.45 -4.31 15.37
N TYR A 122 -21.51 -4.95 15.85
CA TYR A 122 -22.42 -4.34 16.83
C TYR A 122 -21.69 -4.05 18.14
N ALA A 123 -20.92 -5.01 18.67
CA ALA A 123 -20.12 -4.82 19.87
C ALA A 123 -19.11 -3.67 19.71
N ALA A 124 -18.47 -3.53 18.55
CA ALA A 124 -17.59 -2.41 18.25
C ALA A 124 -18.33 -1.07 18.25
N LYS A 125 -19.55 -1.01 17.70
CA LYS A 125 -20.40 0.19 17.75
C LYS A 125 -20.77 0.58 19.18
N VAL A 126 -21.13 -0.39 20.02
CA VAL A 126 -21.46 -0.17 21.45
C VAL A 126 -20.22 0.28 22.23
N ALA A 127 -19.08 -0.37 22.03
CA ALA A 127 -17.82 0.00 22.65
C ALA A 127 -17.39 1.43 22.28
N ALA A 128 -17.52 1.79 20.99
CA ALA A 128 -17.26 3.14 20.53
C ALA A 128 -18.17 4.20 21.17
N PHE A 129 -19.45 3.87 21.38
CA PHE A 129 -20.40 4.76 22.04
C PHE A 129 -20.03 5.01 23.52
N ALA A 130 -19.46 4.00 24.18
CA ALA A 130 -19.05 4.09 25.59
C ALA A 130 -17.73 4.86 25.80
N ARG A 131 -16.95 5.15 24.74
CA ARG A 131 -15.70 5.92 24.86
C ARG A 131 -15.98 7.42 24.99
N GLU A 132 -15.18 8.10 25.82
CA GLU A 132 -15.27 9.56 26.01
C GLU A 132 -15.03 10.35 24.70
N ASP A 133 -14.16 9.84 23.82
CA ASP A 133 -13.86 10.45 22.52
C ASP A 133 -14.91 10.16 21.44
N LYS A 134 -15.89 9.29 21.72
CA LYS A 134 -16.96 8.82 20.81
C LYS A 134 -16.46 8.41 19.42
N ARG A 135 -15.20 8.01 19.30
CA ARG A 135 -14.63 7.60 18.01
C ARG A 135 -15.08 6.19 17.70
N GLN A 136 -15.80 6.03 16.60
CA GLN A 136 -16.20 4.73 16.06
C GLN A 136 -15.03 4.03 15.37
N GLU A 137 -14.12 3.50 16.18
CA GLU A 137 -13.00 2.69 15.74
C GLU A 137 -13.45 1.23 15.61
N ILE A 138 -13.84 0.84 14.40
CA ILE A 138 -14.20 -0.54 14.07
C ILE A 138 -12.93 -1.21 13.55
N ARG A 139 -12.58 -2.32 14.19
CA ARG A 139 -11.44 -3.16 13.81
C ARG A 139 -11.87 -4.61 13.89
N LEU A 140 -11.86 -5.29 12.76
CA LEU A 140 -12.13 -6.71 12.67
C LEU A 140 -11.12 -7.36 11.75
N ASP A 141 -10.59 -8.49 12.17
CA ASP A 141 -9.77 -9.36 11.37
C ASP A 141 -10.24 -10.80 11.51
N MET A 142 -10.41 -11.45 10.37
CA MET A 142 -10.76 -12.86 10.27
C MET A 142 -9.77 -13.48 9.29
N GLU A 143 -9.08 -14.52 9.70
CA GLU A 143 -8.08 -15.18 8.87
C GLU A 143 -8.31 -16.69 8.90
N SER A 144 -8.58 -17.24 7.72
CA SER A 144 -8.60 -18.67 7.44
C SER A 144 -7.33 -19.09 6.69
N SER A 145 -7.22 -20.37 6.34
CA SER A 145 -6.13 -20.89 5.49
C SER A 145 -6.22 -20.44 4.03
N ASP A 146 -7.44 -20.20 3.54
CA ASP A 146 -7.78 -19.99 2.13
C ASP A 146 -8.36 -18.59 1.85
N HIS A 147 -8.80 -17.87 2.88
CA HIS A 147 -9.33 -16.52 2.76
C HIS A 147 -9.07 -15.69 4.02
N ALA A 148 -9.18 -14.37 3.91
CA ALA A 148 -9.11 -13.46 5.05
C ALA A 148 -9.90 -12.17 4.80
N ILE A 149 -10.36 -11.57 5.89
CA ILE A 149 -11.16 -10.35 5.88
C ILE A 149 -10.63 -9.40 6.92
N TYR A 150 -10.42 -8.16 6.50
CA TYR A 150 -10.02 -7.08 7.39
C TYR A 150 -10.96 -5.91 7.21
N ILE A 151 -11.55 -5.43 8.31
CA ILE A 151 -12.40 -4.25 8.35
C ILE A 151 -11.77 -3.25 9.31
N ASP A 152 -11.55 -2.04 8.83
CA ASP A 152 -10.90 -0.97 9.58
C ASP A 152 -11.57 0.37 9.36
N THR A 153 -11.79 1.13 10.44
CA THR A 153 -12.12 2.54 10.33
C THR A 153 -10.86 3.34 10.01
N SER A 154 -10.85 4.03 8.87
CA SER A 154 -9.72 4.89 8.48
C SER A 154 -10.17 6.20 7.83
N GLU A 155 -9.33 7.22 7.92
CA GLU A 155 -9.56 8.52 7.27
C GLU A 155 -9.06 8.49 5.81
N PRO A 156 -9.88 8.90 4.81
CA PRO A 156 -9.44 8.93 3.43
C PRO A 156 -8.27 9.91 3.22
N GLY A 157 -7.29 9.52 2.41
CA GLY A 157 -6.15 10.37 2.09
C GLY A 157 -5.10 10.47 3.20
N ILE A 158 -5.23 9.71 4.29
CA ILE A 158 -4.30 9.73 5.43
C ILE A 158 -3.76 8.32 5.69
N SER A 159 -2.43 8.20 5.75
CA SER A 159 -1.76 6.95 6.10
C SER A 159 -1.77 6.70 7.60
N ALA A 160 -2.16 5.49 8.00
CA ALA A 160 -2.12 5.05 9.38
C ALA A 160 -0.68 4.66 9.78
N ILE A 161 -0.06 5.47 10.63
CA ILE A 161 1.28 5.21 11.18
C ILE A 161 1.22 4.20 12.34
N GLY A 162 0.13 4.21 13.10
CA GLY A 162 -0.14 3.27 14.20
C GLY A 162 -1.31 2.32 13.91
N GLY A 163 -1.69 1.53 14.91
CA GLY A 163 -2.83 0.60 14.81
C GLY A 163 -2.47 -0.72 14.12
N PRO A 164 -3.48 -1.48 13.63
CA PRO A 164 -3.28 -2.85 13.14
C PRO A 164 -2.56 -2.92 11.77
N ARG A 165 -2.48 -1.80 11.03
CA ARG A 165 -1.80 -1.67 9.73
C ARG A 165 -2.12 -2.84 8.79
N TYR A 166 -3.41 -3.11 8.57
CA TYR A 166 -3.85 -4.30 7.85
C TYR A 166 -3.29 -4.46 6.45
N GLU A 167 -3.05 -3.37 5.68
CA GLU A 167 -2.39 -3.51 4.36
C GLU A 167 -0.98 -4.10 4.48
N HIS A 168 -0.21 -3.72 5.52
CA HIS A 168 1.13 -4.27 5.74
C HIS A 168 1.06 -5.73 6.19
N ARG A 169 0.12 -6.07 7.09
CA ARG A 169 -0.10 -7.44 7.58
C ARG A 169 -0.54 -8.36 6.44
N LEU A 170 -1.52 -7.92 5.66
CA LEU A 170 -2.06 -8.62 4.50
C LEU A 170 -0.98 -8.83 3.44
N GLU A 171 -0.24 -7.78 3.09
CA GLU A 171 0.82 -7.87 2.08
C GLU A 171 1.91 -8.85 2.51
N ALA A 172 2.43 -8.71 3.73
CA ALA A 172 3.46 -9.60 4.26
C ALA A 172 3.00 -11.07 4.25
N LYS A 173 1.75 -11.34 4.66
CA LYS A 173 1.23 -12.70 4.82
C LYS A 173 0.80 -13.35 3.50
N TYR A 174 0.17 -12.61 2.59
CA TYR A 174 -0.48 -13.21 1.41
C TYR A 174 0.13 -12.81 0.06
N LEU A 175 0.75 -11.62 -0.05
CA LEU A 175 1.27 -11.13 -1.33
C LEU A 175 2.79 -11.33 -1.47
N ASP A 176 3.54 -11.09 -0.39
CA ASP A 176 5.01 -11.13 -0.34
C ASP A 176 5.56 -12.50 0.09
N THR A 177 4.71 -13.38 0.62
CA THR A 177 5.13 -14.67 1.15
C THR A 177 5.63 -15.60 0.03
N SER A 178 6.65 -16.41 0.35
CA SER A 178 7.30 -17.35 -0.57
C SER A 178 6.54 -18.68 -0.74
N SER A 179 5.32 -18.79 -0.18
CA SER A 179 4.51 -20.00 -0.28
C SER A 179 4.07 -20.28 -1.72
N ASN A 180 3.68 -21.52 -1.98
CA ASN A 180 3.09 -21.91 -3.27
C ASN A 180 1.65 -21.42 -3.43
N GLN A 181 1.04 -20.90 -2.37
CA GLN A 181 -0.30 -20.35 -2.41
C GLN A 181 -0.24 -18.93 -2.96
N THR A 182 -1.21 -18.61 -3.80
CA THR A 182 -1.36 -17.31 -4.45
C THR A 182 -2.72 -16.76 -4.07
N PHE A 183 -2.78 -15.47 -3.82
CA PHE A 183 -3.99 -14.83 -3.32
C PHE A 183 -4.37 -13.63 -4.19
N ARG A 184 -5.67 -13.45 -4.35
CA ARG A 184 -6.28 -12.23 -4.87
C ARG A 184 -6.73 -11.36 -3.71
N VAL A 185 -6.72 -10.05 -3.92
CA VAL A 185 -7.14 -9.08 -2.90
C VAL A 185 -8.11 -8.09 -3.51
N GLU A 186 -9.22 -7.86 -2.84
CA GLU A 186 -10.18 -6.82 -3.16
C GLU A 186 -10.28 -5.88 -1.97
N SER A 187 -10.18 -4.57 -2.20
CA SER A 187 -10.34 -3.56 -1.17
C SER A 187 -11.41 -2.58 -1.57
N PHE A 188 -12.30 -2.26 -0.64
CA PHE A 188 -13.39 -1.33 -0.83
C PHE A 188 -13.42 -0.31 0.30
N ARG A 189 -13.84 0.90 -0.04
CA ARG A 189 -14.08 1.96 0.93
C ARG A 189 -15.55 2.35 0.91
N SER A 190 -16.18 2.39 2.09
CA SER A 190 -17.57 2.80 2.21
C SER A 190 -17.75 4.25 1.73
N THR A 191 -18.85 4.52 1.03
CA THR A 191 -19.24 5.88 0.61
C THR A 191 -19.90 6.66 1.74
N SER A 192 -20.54 5.94 2.68
CA SER A 192 -21.19 6.53 3.85
C SER A 192 -20.20 6.74 5.00
N ASN A 193 -20.31 7.90 5.66
CA ASN A 193 -19.62 8.18 6.92
C ASN A 193 -20.28 7.36 8.02
N LEU A 194 -19.49 6.91 8.99
CA LEU A 194 -19.93 5.91 9.97
C LEU A 194 -21.01 6.37 10.95
N SER A 195 -21.31 7.66 10.97
CA SER A 195 -22.19 8.27 11.96
C SER A 195 -23.46 8.87 11.37
N SER A 196 -24.61 8.39 11.85
CA SER A 196 -25.88 9.13 11.98
C SER A 196 -25.87 10.12 13.16
N ALA A 197 -24.72 10.31 13.83
CA ALA A 197 -24.53 11.24 14.93
C ALA A 197 -24.39 12.70 14.42
N PRO A 198 -24.78 13.72 15.22
CA PRO A 198 -24.80 15.13 14.81
C PRO A 198 -23.43 15.75 14.49
N THR A 199 -22.32 15.03 14.72
CA THR A 199 -20.97 15.48 14.34
C THR A 199 -20.46 14.65 13.17
N PRO A 200 -20.18 15.25 11.99
CA PRO A 200 -19.67 14.53 10.84
C PRO A 200 -18.30 13.92 11.16
N THR A 201 -18.23 12.59 11.18
CA THR A 201 -16.97 11.87 11.34
C THR A 201 -16.18 11.89 10.03
N LYS A 202 -14.89 12.21 10.09
CA LYS A 202 -13.99 12.22 8.91
C LYS A 202 -13.58 10.81 8.44
N SER A 203 -14.01 9.78 9.15
CA SER A 203 -13.58 8.40 8.98
C SER A 203 -14.62 7.57 8.25
N SER A 204 -14.14 6.63 7.42
CA SER A 204 -14.95 5.66 6.67
C SER A 204 -14.48 4.25 6.96
N ILE A 205 -15.33 3.26 6.71
CA ILE A 205 -14.91 1.85 6.75
C ILE A 205 -14.09 1.54 5.50
N ARG A 206 -13.05 0.76 5.72
CA ARG A 206 -12.27 0.11 4.68
C ARG A 206 -12.30 -1.39 4.90
N CYS A 207 -12.71 -2.11 3.88
CA CYS A 207 -12.75 -3.57 3.87
C CYS A 207 -11.66 -4.09 2.94
N TYR A 208 -11.04 -5.20 3.32
CA TYR A 208 -10.12 -5.97 2.51
C TYR A 208 -10.59 -7.43 2.53
N PHE A 209 -10.74 -8.01 1.35
CA PHE A 209 -11.10 -9.40 1.15
C PHE A 209 -9.92 -10.07 0.44
N VAL A 210 -9.45 -11.16 1.00
CA VAL A 210 -8.35 -11.97 0.47
C VAL A 210 -8.90 -13.34 0.18
N TYR A 211 -8.68 -13.86 -1.03
CA TYR A 211 -9.09 -15.20 -1.41
C TYR A 211 -7.93 -15.93 -2.09
N GLN A 212 -7.76 -17.21 -1.80
CA GLN A 212 -6.79 -18.04 -2.49
C GLN A 212 -7.22 -18.24 -3.95
N CYS A 213 -6.31 -18.01 -4.90
CA CYS A 213 -6.60 -18.18 -6.31
C CYS A 213 -6.79 -19.66 -6.67
N GLN A 214 -7.76 -19.92 -7.54
CA GLN A 214 -7.99 -21.20 -8.19
C GLN A 214 -7.82 -21.03 -9.70
N PHE A 215 -6.60 -21.27 -10.18
CA PHE A 215 -6.26 -21.09 -11.59
C PHE A 215 -6.92 -22.12 -12.51
N VAL A 216 -7.13 -21.73 -13.77
CA VAL A 216 -7.52 -22.67 -14.82
C VAL A 216 -6.39 -23.66 -15.09
N ASP A 217 -5.20 -23.14 -15.41
CA ASP A 217 -3.95 -23.90 -15.40
C ASP A 217 -3.03 -23.35 -14.29
N PRO A 218 -2.69 -24.16 -13.26
CA PRO A 218 -1.81 -23.72 -12.18
C PRO A 218 -0.34 -23.62 -12.58
N ASN A 219 0.12 -24.28 -13.65
CA ASN A 219 1.54 -24.32 -14.05
C ASN A 219 1.74 -24.05 -15.56
N PRO A 220 1.30 -22.89 -16.08
CA PRO A 220 1.51 -22.53 -17.47
C PRO A 220 2.97 -22.15 -17.74
N SER A 221 3.33 -21.97 -19.01
CA SER A 221 4.60 -21.31 -19.36
C SER A 221 4.66 -19.88 -18.79
N LEU A 222 5.84 -19.43 -18.37
CA LEU A 222 6.08 -18.05 -17.94
C LEU A 222 5.80 -17.02 -19.06
N SER A 223 5.85 -17.46 -20.32
CA SER A 223 5.55 -16.64 -21.49
C SER A 223 4.07 -16.68 -21.91
N GLU A 224 3.24 -17.49 -21.25
CA GLU A 224 1.81 -17.56 -21.55
C GLU A 224 1.14 -16.25 -21.13
N THR A 225 0.33 -15.69 -22.03
CA THR A 225 -0.36 -14.40 -21.83
C THR A 225 -1.88 -14.54 -21.91
N ARG A 226 -2.41 -15.68 -22.36
CA ARG A 226 -3.86 -15.88 -22.54
C ARG A 226 -4.58 -15.93 -21.20
N LEU A 227 -5.42 -14.94 -20.94
CA LEU A 227 -6.18 -14.84 -19.69
C LEU A 227 -7.01 -16.10 -19.40
N GLU A 228 -7.61 -16.74 -20.40
CA GLU A 228 -8.41 -17.96 -20.23
C GLU A 228 -7.61 -19.15 -19.67
N VAL A 229 -6.27 -19.12 -19.75
CA VAL A 229 -5.37 -20.15 -19.22
C VAL A 229 -4.82 -19.75 -17.86
N ILE A 230 -4.33 -18.51 -17.74
CA ILE A 230 -3.51 -18.09 -16.59
C ILE A 230 -4.31 -17.48 -15.43
N SER A 231 -5.58 -17.17 -15.67
CA SER A 231 -6.42 -16.47 -14.71
C SER A 231 -7.00 -17.38 -13.65
N ASP A 232 -7.29 -16.76 -12.51
CA ASP A 232 -8.20 -17.30 -11.51
C ASP A 232 -9.62 -17.43 -12.08
N ARG A 233 -10.32 -18.51 -11.69
CA ARG A 233 -11.69 -18.79 -12.15
C ARG A 233 -12.67 -17.69 -11.73
N MET A 234 -12.53 -17.14 -10.52
CA MET A 234 -13.40 -16.06 -10.05
C MET A 234 -13.12 -14.75 -10.78
N PHE A 235 -11.86 -14.46 -11.13
CA PHE A 235 -11.53 -13.32 -12.00
C PHE A 235 -12.23 -13.43 -13.36
N LEU A 236 -12.13 -14.59 -14.02
CA LEU A 236 -12.79 -14.80 -15.32
C LEU A 236 -14.32 -14.65 -15.24
N ALA A 237 -14.94 -15.06 -14.14
CA ALA A 237 -16.37 -14.92 -13.92
C ALA A 237 -16.79 -13.46 -13.63
N LYS A 238 -16.01 -12.73 -12.82
CA LYS A 238 -16.36 -11.38 -12.35
C LYS A 238 -15.99 -10.27 -13.34
N SER A 239 -14.87 -10.39 -14.04
CA SER A 239 -14.31 -9.27 -14.80
C SER A 239 -15.11 -8.99 -16.08
N THR A 240 -15.40 -7.70 -16.32
CA THR A 240 -16.01 -7.25 -17.57
C THR A 240 -15.08 -7.49 -18.76
N ASN A 241 -15.63 -7.57 -19.97
CA ASN A 241 -14.83 -7.74 -21.19
C ASN A 241 -13.79 -6.61 -21.36
N ASN A 242 -14.14 -5.38 -20.98
CA ASN A 242 -13.23 -4.24 -20.97
C ASN A 242 -12.06 -4.44 -19.99
N THR A 243 -12.34 -4.88 -18.76
CA THR A 243 -11.30 -5.20 -17.77
C THR A 243 -10.40 -6.33 -18.26
N LYS A 244 -10.97 -7.40 -18.84
CA LYS A 244 -10.20 -8.49 -19.43
C LYS A 244 -9.29 -7.99 -20.55
N GLN A 245 -9.77 -7.11 -21.42
CA GLN A 245 -8.94 -6.53 -22.48
C GLN A 245 -7.77 -5.71 -21.92
N ILE A 246 -8.01 -4.83 -20.95
CA ILE A 246 -6.94 -4.03 -20.31
C ILE A 246 -5.91 -4.96 -19.67
N TYR A 247 -6.36 -6.01 -18.98
CA TYR A 247 -5.48 -6.97 -18.32
C TYR A 247 -4.68 -7.80 -19.33
N GLN A 248 -5.29 -8.21 -20.45
CA GLN A 248 -4.62 -8.91 -21.54
C GLN A 248 -3.48 -8.04 -22.10
N GLU A 249 -3.78 -6.79 -22.47
CA GLU A 249 -2.81 -5.85 -23.05
C GLU A 249 -1.63 -5.58 -22.09
N ILE A 250 -1.91 -5.32 -20.81
CA ILE A 250 -0.85 -5.01 -19.84
C ILE A 250 0.00 -6.23 -19.47
N ILE A 251 -0.58 -7.44 -19.43
CA ILE A 251 0.16 -8.68 -19.17
C ILE A 251 1.09 -9.01 -20.33
N GLU A 252 0.64 -8.86 -21.58
CA GLU A 252 1.49 -9.04 -22.76
C GLU A 252 2.72 -8.13 -22.73
N LEU A 253 2.56 -6.89 -22.28
CA LEU A 253 3.67 -5.96 -22.09
C LEU A 253 4.56 -6.37 -20.91
N ALA A 254 3.97 -6.81 -19.79
CA ALA A 254 4.70 -7.16 -18.58
C ALA A 254 5.56 -8.43 -18.73
N VAL A 255 5.09 -9.42 -19.49
CA VAL A 255 5.87 -10.64 -19.79
C VAL A 255 7.17 -10.31 -20.52
N ASN A 256 7.15 -9.30 -21.40
CA ASN A 256 8.29 -8.90 -22.23
C ASN A 256 9.20 -7.83 -21.58
N ARG A 257 8.89 -7.35 -20.37
CA ARG A 257 9.63 -6.27 -19.70
C ARG A 257 10.13 -6.69 -18.32
N THR A 258 11.23 -6.10 -17.85
CA THR A 258 11.79 -6.38 -16.49
C THR A 258 11.17 -5.50 -15.40
N GLY A 259 10.92 -4.22 -15.72
CA GLY A 259 10.27 -3.27 -14.83
C GLY A 259 8.75 -3.36 -14.84
N PRO A 260 8.06 -2.60 -13.98
CA PRO A 260 6.62 -2.55 -13.95
C PRO A 260 6.08 -1.87 -15.21
N VAL A 261 4.92 -2.32 -15.68
CA VAL A 261 4.12 -1.63 -16.69
C VAL A 261 3.03 -0.86 -15.97
N ILE A 262 2.91 0.43 -16.25
CA ILE A 262 1.98 1.33 -15.55
C ILE A 262 1.13 2.04 -16.60
N GLU A 263 -0.18 1.92 -16.47
CA GLU A 263 -1.16 2.58 -17.32
C GLU A 263 -2.22 3.30 -16.49
N VAL A 264 -2.69 4.44 -17.00
CA VAL A 264 -3.73 5.26 -16.36
C VAL A 264 -4.85 5.50 -17.35
N PHE A 265 -6.06 5.27 -16.90
CA PHE A 265 -7.28 5.42 -17.68
C PHE A 265 -8.22 6.41 -17.00
N ASP A 266 -8.86 7.24 -17.80
CA ASP A 266 -9.96 8.08 -17.32
C ASP A 266 -11.25 7.30 -17.33
N ILE A 267 -12.17 7.65 -16.44
CA ILE A 267 -13.49 7.03 -16.37
C ILE A 267 -14.51 8.08 -16.80
N GLU A 268 -15.31 7.75 -17.81
CA GLU A 268 -16.38 8.59 -18.33
C GLU A 268 -17.36 8.94 -17.20
N ASP A 269 -17.80 10.20 -17.16
CA ASP A 269 -18.71 10.75 -16.15
C ASP A 269 -18.24 10.59 -14.69
N SER A 270 -16.95 10.41 -14.46
CA SER A 270 -16.38 10.27 -13.14
C SER A 270 -15.11 11.09 -12.97
N ILE A 271 -14.92 11.64 -11.78
CA ILE A 271 -13.64 12.24 -11.38
C ILE A 271 -12.58 11.18 -11.04
N GLU A 272 -12.98 9.90 -10.95
CA GLU A 272 -12.06 8.83 -10.62
C GLU A 272 -11.15 8.51 -11.82
N LYS A 273 -9.88 8.24 -11.54
CA LYS A 273 -8.93 7.68 -12.52
C LYS A 273 -8.56 6.26 -12.13
N ARG A 274 -8.48 5.37 -13.11
CA ARG A 274 -8.06 3.98 -12.93
C ARG A 274 -6.58 3.86 -13.23
N LEU A 275 -5.78 3.56 -12.22
CA LEU A 275 -4.36 3.25 -12.33
C LEU A 275 -4.18 1.72 -12.34
N VAL A 276 -3.49 1.18 -13.34
CA VAL A 276 -3.20 -0.24 -13.48
C VAL A 276 -1.70 -0.45 -13.53
N VAL A 277 -1.18 -1.32 -12.67
CA VAL A 277 0.25 -1.63 -12.54
C VAL A 277 0.44 -3.14 -12.68
N ALA A 278 1.22 -3.59 -13.66
CA ALA A 278 1.56 -4.99 -13.87
C ALA A 278 3.06 -5.23 -13.68
N PHE A 279 3.42 -6.29 -12.97
CA PHE A 279 4.81 -6.64 -12.70
C PHE A 279 4.98 -8.12 -12.38
N ARG A 280 6.21 -8.63 -12.37
CA ARG A 280 6.48 -10.01 -11.98
C ARG A 280 6.27 -10.19 -10.47
N ARG A 281 5.54 -11.21 -10.06
CA ARG A 281 5.32 -11.52 -8.65
C ARG A 281 6.66 -11.68 -7.94
N ARG A 282 6.73 -11.23 -6.68
CA ARG A 282 7.91 -11.27 -5.80
C ARG A 282 9.07 -10.32 -6.16
N THR A 283 8.93 -9.46 -7.16
CA THR A 283 9.95 -8.43 -7.45
C THR A 283 9.70 -7.10 -6.74
N ALA A 284 8.49 -6.87 -6.23
CA ALA A 284 8.07 -5.63 -5.59
C ALA A 284 7.48 -5.88 -4.20
N LEU A 285 8.32 -6.39 -3.29
CA LEU A 285 7.92 -6.60 -1.89
C LEU A 285 7.44 -5.28 -1.29
N GLY A 286 6.35 -5.27 -0.52
CA GLY A 286 5.84 -4.10 0.17
C GLY A 286 5.22 -3.00 -0.73
N LEU A 287 4.99 -3.28 -2.02
CA LEU A 287 4.46 -2.31 -2.97
C LEU A 287 2.99 -1.96 -2.68
N PHE A 288 2.15 -2.92 -2.30
CA PHE A 288 0.72 -2.73 -2.07
C PHE A 288 0.44 -1.70 -0.97
N SER A 289 1.10 -1.83 0.19
CA SER A 289 0.94 -0.88 1.28
C SER A 289 1.63 0.46 0.98
N ALA A 290 2.81 0.43 0.35
CA ALA A 290 3.53 1.65 0.03
C ALA A 290 2.84 2.50 -1.05
N LEU A 291 2.07 1.88 -1.96
CA LEU A 291 1.21 2.60 -2.90
C LEU A 291 0.19 3.48 -2.16
N SER A 292 -0.37 3.00 -1.05
CA SER A 292 -1.24 3.83 -0.19
C SER A 292 -0.56 5.06 0.30
N ASP A 293 0.62 4.87 0.89
CA ASP A 293 1.40 5.97 1.44
C ASP A 293 1.77 6.98 0.35
N LEU A 294 2.12 6.50 -0.84
CA LEU A 294 2.41 7.33 -1.99
C LEU A 294 1.21 8.19 -2.40
N TYR A 295 0.06 7.58 -2.71
CA TYR A 295 -1.08 8.39 -3.19
C TYR A 295 -1.68 9.26 -2.08
N HIS A 296 -1.67 8.82 -0.82
CA HIS A 296 -2.07 9.66 0.32
C HIS A 296 -1.17 10.88 0.47
N SER A 297 0.13 10.73 0.21
CA SER A 297 1.07 11.85 0.28
C SER A 297 0.66 12.98 -0.68
N TYR A 298 -0.01 12.68 -1.80
CA TYR A 298 -0.54 13.63 -2.79
C TYR A 298 -2.00 14.04 -2.58
N GLY A 299 -2.62 13.71 -1.43
CA GLY A 299 -4.01 14.07 -1.14
C GLY A 299 -5.03 13.29 -1.96
N VAL A 300 -4.60 12.15 -2.50
CA VAL A 300 -5.45 11.21 -3.25
C VAL A 300 -5.89 10.10 -2.28
N THR A 301 -7.06 9.52 -2.51
CA THR A 301 -7.52 8.31 -1.83
C THR A 301 -8.00 7.30 -2.86
N SER A 302 -8.11 6.04 -2.44
CA SER A 302 -8.64 4.97 -3.27
C SER A 302 -10.03 4.54 -2.82
N SER A 303 -10.98 4.51 -3.75
CA SER A 303 -12.32 3.95 -3.52
C SER A 303 -12.30 2.42 -3.58
N ARG A 304 -11.53 1.85 -4.50
CA ARG A 304 -11.38 0.40 -4.69
C ARG A 304 -9.97 0.04 -5.12
N LYS A 305 -9.47 -1.11 -4.65
CA LYS A 305 -8.23 -1.72 -5.15
C LYS A 305 -8.45 -3.19 -5.43
N TYR A 306 -7.77 -3.68 -6.46
CA TYR A 306 -7.73 -5.08 -6.83
C TYR A 306 -6.28 -5.50 -7.00
N VAL A 307 -5.92 -6.64 -6.43
CA VAL A 307 -4.66 -7.33 -6.70
C VAL A 307 -5.01 -8.69 -7.27
N GLU A 308 -4.71 -8.90 -8.53
CA GLU A 308 -4.92 -10.17 -9.23
C GLU A 308 -3.54 -10.77 -9.51
N GLN A 309 -3.31 -11.99 -9.00
CA GLN A 309 -2.11 -12.77 -9.31
C GLN A 309 -2.47 -13.82 -10.34
N PHE A 310 -1.63 -14.00 -11.35
CA PHE A 310 -1.80 -14.96 -12.44
C PHE A 310 -0.83 -16.14 -12.27
N SER A 311 -1.19 -17.32 -12.79
CA SER A 311 -0.37 -18.53 -12.64
C SER A 311 0.96 -18.48 -13.40
N ASN A 312 1.05 -17.67 -14.46
CA ASN A 312 2.32 -17.37 -15.16
C ASN A 312 3.32 -16.52 -14.33
N GLY A 313 2.92 -16.08 -13.13
CA GLY A 313 3.76 -15.31 -12.22
C GLY A 313 3.70 -13.79 -12.42
N ILE A 314 2.73 -13.26 -13.18
CA ILE A 314 2.44 -11.82 -13.23
C ILE A 314 1.44 -11.44 -12.13
N THR A 315 1.63 -10.26 -11.54
CA THR A 315 0.69 -9.62 -10.62
C THR A 315 0.21 -8.31 -11.27
N VAL A 316 -1.11 -8.09 -11.26
CA VAL A 316 -1.73 -6.85 -11.72
C VAL A 316 -2.47 -6.19 -10.55
N MET A 317 -2.10 -4.95 -10.25
CA MET A 317 -2.77 -4.09 -9.28
C MET A 317 -3.60 -3.05 -10.02
N SER A 318 -4.90 -2.96 -9.72
CA SER A 318 -5.80 -1.95 -10.28
C SER A 318 -6.37 -1.08 -9.15
N LEU A 319 -6.08 0.20 -9.18
CA LEU A 319 -6.50 1.18 -8.17
C LEU A 319 -7.44 2.22 -8.78
N TYR A 320 -8.55 2.49 -8.10
CA TYR A 320 -9.49 3.55 -8.44
C TYR A 320 -9.21 4.74 -7.53
N LEU A 321 -8.69 5.82 -8.11
CA LEU A 321 -8.12 6.96 -7.40
C LEU A 321 -8.99 8.20 -7.57
N LYS A 322 -9.20 8.92 -6.47
CA LYS A 322 -9.93 10.19 -6.43
C LYS A 322 -9.34 11.15 -5.39
N PRO A 323 -9.61 12.46 -5.47
CA PRO A 323 -9.19 13.40 -4.44
C PRO A 323 -9.80 13.04 -3.08
N ALA A 324 -9.03 13.17 -2.00
CA ALA A 324 -9.55 13.05 -0.64
C ALA A 324 -10.28 14.35 -0.25
N SER A 325 -11.59 14.28 -0.02
CA SER A 325 -12.45 15.45 0.23
C SER A 325 -12.35 16.01 1.66
N ASN A 326 -11.80 15.24 2.59
CA ASN A 326 -11.74 15.55 4.03
C ASN A 326 -10.48 16.32 4.47
N LEU A 327 -9.55 16.58 3.54
CA LEU A 327 -8.26 17.19 3.86
C LEU A 327 -8.33 18.72 3.77
N SER A 328 -7.76 19.41 4.76
CA SER A 328 -7.69 20.88 4.81
C SER A 328 -6.47 21.47 4.09
N LYS A 329 -5.49 20.62 3.75
CA LYS A 329 -4.27 21.02 3.06
C LYS A 329 -4.52 21.16 1.56
N GLU A 330 -3.95 22.18 0.94
CA GLU A 330 -3.97 22.34 -0.51
C GLU A 330 -3.03 21.33 -1.17
N PHE A 331 -3.58 20.56 -2.11
CA PHE A 331 -2.85 19.58 -2.91
C PHE A 331 -2.89 19.98 -4.39
N PRO A 332 -1.94 19.50 -5.21
CA PRO A 332 -1.99 19.69 -6.66
C PRO A 332 -3.29 19.14 -7.26
N THR A 333 -3.60 19.53 -8.50
CA THR A 333 -4.78 18.97 -9.19
C THR A 333 -4.68 17.45 -9.29
N LEU A 334 -5.82 16.77 -9.46
CA LEU A 334 -5.83 15.30 -9.56
C LEU A 334 -4.91 14.82 -10.69
N GLU A 335 -4.92 15.48 -11.84
CA GLU A 335 -4.06 15.12 -12.97
C GLU A 335 -2.58 15.26 -12.66
N GLN A 336 -2.17 16.37 -12.03
CA GLN A 336 -0.79 16.59 -11.60
C GLN A 336 -0.36 15.54 -10.57
N SER A 337 -1.23 15.25 -9.61
CA SER A 337 -0.98 14.24 -8.58
C SER A 337 -0.83 12.85 -9.19
N ILE A 338 -1.72 12.44 -10.11
CA ILE A 338 -1.67 11.14 -10.78
C ILE A 338 -0.43 11.02 -11.68
N HIS A 339 -0.03 12.10 -12.35
CA HIS A 339 1.20 12.13 -13.13
C HIS A 339 2.44 11.90 -12.27
N GLN A 340 2.52 12.55 -11.09
CA GLN A 340 3.62 12.34 -10.15
C GLN A 340 3.59 10.94 -9.54
N ILE A 341 2.43 10.47 -9.10
CA ILE A 341 2.25 9.10 -8.58
C ILE A 341 2.74 8.09 -9.63
N THR A 342 2.34 8.23 -10.89
CA THR A 342 2.75 7.32 -11.97
C THR A 342 4.26 7.27 -12.15
N LYS A 343 4.96 8.41 -12.06
CA LYS A 343 6.43 8.46 -12.11
C LYS A 343 7.07 7.79 -10.89
N GLU A 344 6.51 8.06 -9.71
CA GLU A 344 7.06 7.60 -8.44
C GLU A 344 6.81 6.12 -8.17
N ILE A 345 5.80 5.50 -8.77
CA ILE A 345 5.58 4.04 -8.70
C ILE A 345 6.76 3.26 -9.29
N SER A 346 7.30 3.70 -10.42
CA SER A 346 8.49 3.08 -11.02
C SER A 346 9.70 3.14 -10.09
N LEU A 347 9.84 4.25 -9.36
CA LEU A 347 10.87 4.39 -8.33
C LEU A 347 10.59 3.45 -7.15
N LEU A 348 9.35 3.44 -6.65
CA LEU A 348 8.92 2.63 -5.53
C LEU A 348 9.18 1.13 -5.75
N TYR A 349 8.94 0.65 -6.97
CA TYR A 349 9.25 -0.72 -7.40
C TYR A 349 10.73 -1.08 -7.24
N CYS A 350 11.64 -0.12 -7.41
CA CYS A 350 13.08 -0.36 -7.37
C CYS A 350 13.69 -0.24 -5.95
N ILE A 351 12.93 0.17 -4.93
CA ILE A 351 13.51 0.50 -3.62
C ILE A 351 13.67 -0.75 -2.75
N PRO A 352 14.88 -1.00 -2.20
CA PRO A 352 15.08 -2.03 -1.20
C PRO A 352 14.31 -1.73 0.09
N GLN A 353 13.41 -2.64 0.48
CA GLN A 353 12.51 -2.52 1.63
C GLN A 353 13.17 -2.22 2.99
N LYS A 354 14.46 -2.53 3.17
CA LYS A 354 15.14 -2.37 4.48
C LYS A 354 15.55 -0.94 4.83
N SER A 355 15.56 0.01 3.88
CA SER A 355 16.20 1.32 4.13
C SER A 355 15.27 2.54 4.16
N SER A 356 14.04 2.47 3.65
CA SER A 356 13.21 3.68 3.38
C SER A 356 11.89 3.75 4.17
N ARG A 357 11.55 2.72 4.95
CA ARG A 357 10.23 2.57 5.60
C ARG A 357 9.88 3.66 6.63
N HIS A 358 10.85 4.40 7.14
CA HIS A 358 10.63 5.34 8.25
C HIS A 358 10.32 6.77 7.81
N CYS A 359 10.70 7.21 6.61
CA CYS A 359 10.53 8.62 6.19
C CYS A 359 9.28 8.89 5.34
N LEU A 360 8.80 7.89 4.60
CA LEU A 360 7.64 8.02 3.70
C LEU A 360 6.29 8.27 4.41
N PRO A 361 5.92 7.52 5.47
CA PRO A 361 4.59 7.65 6.07
C PRO A 361 4.33 9.00 6.74
N VAL A 362 5.39 9.74 7.08
CA VAL A 362 5.29 11.02 7.82
C VAL A 362 5.09 12.21 6.87
N GLY A 363 5.17 11.99 5.54
CA GLY A 363 4.94 13.03 4.53
C GLY A 363 5.90 14.23 4.61
N ARG A 364 7.02 14.09 5.34
CA ARG A 364 8.05 15.13 5.54
C ARG A 364 8.95 15.29 4.31
N LEU A 365 9.21 14.20 3.61
CA LEU A 365 9.98 14.14 2.38
C LEU A 365 9.14 13.44 1.31
N SER A 366 9.28 13.87 0.06
CA SER A 366 8.79 13.14 -1.11
C SER A 366 9.54 11.80 -1.27
N LEU A 367 8.99 10.90 -2.09
CA LEU A 367 9.69 9.65 -2.41
C LEU A 367 11.02 9.93 -3.10
N GLN A 368 11.05 10.90 -4.02
CA GLN A 368 12.27 11.30 -4.72
C GLN A 368 13.34 11.82 -3.77
N GLU A 369 12.99 12.70 -2.82
CA GLU A 369 13.92 13.19 -1.80
C GLU A 369 14.40 12.07 -0.88
N THR A 370 13.52 11.14 -0.51
CA THR A 370 13.86 9.99 0.33
C THR A 370 14.86 9.06 -0.37
N ILE A 371 14.63 8.78 -1.66
CA ILE A 371 15.55 7.98 -2.48
C ILE A 371 16.86 8.71 -2.69
N TYR A 372 16.83 10.00 -3.00
CA TYR A 372 18.04 10.80 -3.13
C TYR A 372 18.88 10.74 -1.86
N GLY A 373 18.26 10.93 -0.69
CA GLY A 373 18.90 10.78 0.61
C GLY A 373 19.48 9.37 0.81
N HIS A 374 18.74 8.33 0.43
CA HIS A 374 19.23 6.95 0.49
C HIS A 374 20.44 6.70 -0.42
N CYS A 375 20.39 7.16 -1.68
CA CYS A 375 21.50 7.05 -2.63
C CYS A 375 22.73 7.80 -2.13
N VAL A 376 22.57 9.01 -1.60
CA VAL A 376 23.66 9.79 -1.01
C VAL A 376 24.22 9.07 0.22
N TRP A 377 23.37 8.49 1.08
CA TRP A 377 23.81 7.71 2.23
C TRP A 377 24.64 6.49 1.81
N VAL A 378 24.16 5.69 0.85
CA VAL A 378 24.91 4.54 0.29
C VAL A 378 26.22 5.02 -0.34
N PHE A 379 26.20 6.10 -1.11
CA PHE A 379 27.40 6.67 -1.72
C PHE A 379 28.42 7.08 -0.67
N VAL A 380 28.02 7.87 0.33
CA VAL A 380 28.89 8.30 1.43
C VAL A 380 29.46 7.09 2.18
N GLN A 381 28.67 6.04 2.40
CA GLN A 381 29.14 4.80 3.03
C GLN A 381 30.34 4.17 2.31
N HIS A 382 30.44 4.27 0.98
CA HIS A 382 31.59 3.74 0.23
C HIS A 382 32.89 4.52 0.54
N PHE A 383 32.79 5.80 0.91
CA PHE A 383 33.94 6.66 1.23
C PHE A 383 34.22 6.75 2.73
N LEU A 384 33.33 6.22 3.58
CA LEU A 384 33.60 6.09 5.01
C LEU A 384 34.58 4.94 5.23
N ASN A 385 35.87 5.29 5.39
CA ASN A 385 36.99 4.39 5.71
C ASN A 385 36.66 3.40 6.84
N ARG A 386 36.27 2.18 6.48
CA ARG A 386 36.32 1.04 7.41
C ARG A 386 37.74 0.51 7.46
N LEU A 387 38.16 0.00 8.61
CA LEU A 387 39.39 -0.81 8.69
C LEU A 387 39.17 -2.04 7.81
N GLY A 388 39.71 -1.99 6.59
CA GLY A 388 39.53 -3.03 5.57
C GLY A 388 40.27 -4.32 5.88
N SER A 389 40.16 -5.27 4.95
CA SER A 389 40.91 -6.53 5.01
C SER A 389 42.43 -6.31 4.99
N GLU A 390 42.91 -5.21 4.41
CA GLU A 390 44.34 -4.84 4.44
C GLU A 390 44.82 -4.50 5.85
N TYR A 391 43.99 -3.86 6.69
CA TYR A 391 44.35 -3.60 8.09
C TYR A 391 44.51 -4.91 8.87
N SER A 392 43.62 -5.88 8.63
CA SER A 392 43.73 -7.21 9.27
C SER A 392 44.97 -7.99 8.80
N SER A 393 45.31 -7.84 7.52
CA SER A 393 46.54 -8.40 6.94
C SER A 393 47.78 -7.74 7.54
N LEU A 394 47.76 -6.42 7.73
CA LEU A 394 48.84 -5.66 8.36
C LEU A 394 49.04 -6.05 9.83
N VAL A 395 47.96 -6.23 10.59
CA VAL A 395 48.01 -6.73 11.98
C VAL A 395 48.64 -8.13 12.04
N SER A 396 48.33 -8.98 11.06
CA SER A 396 48.86 -10.36 11.01
C SER A 396 50.32 -10.43 10.58
N ALA A 397 50.79 -9.46 9.79
CA ALA A 397 52.17 -9.40 9.29
C ALA A 397 53.15 -8.74 10.28
N LEU A 398 52.66 -7.97 11.26
CA LEU A 398 53.49 -7.25 12.23
C LEU A 398 53.67 -8.04 13.53
N ASP A 399 54.88 -8.00 14.09
CA ASP A 399 55.19 -8.63 15.37
C ASP A 399 54.47 -7.92 16.54
N PRO A 400 53.57 -8.60 17.28
CA PRO A 400 52.83 -8.00 18.40
C PRO A 400 53.71 -7.69 19.61
N ASN A 401 54.90 -8.28 19.72
CA ASN A 401 55.80 -8.06 20.85
C ASN A 401 56.71 -6.83 20.66
N ASN A 402 56.70 -6.22 19.47
CA ASN A 402 57.46 -5.01 19.18
C ASN A 402 56.62 -3.76 19.50
N SER A 403 57.05 -2.99 20.50
CA SER A 403 56.38 -1.78 20.96
C SER A 403 56.21 -0.72 19.86
N SER A 404 57.17 -0.59 18.94
CA SER A 404 57.09 0.36 17.83
C SER A 404 56.01 -0.01 16.80
N HIS A 405 55.84 -1.30 16.52
CA HIS A 405 54.80 -1.79 15.60
C HIS A 405 53.40 -1.59 16.20
N ALA A 406 53.24 -1.84 17.49
CA ALA A 406 51.99 -1.60 18.21
C ALA A 406 51.61 -0.10 18.20
N GLU A 407 52.58 0.79 18.37
CA GLU A 407 52.37 2.23 18.32
C GLU A 407 51.94 2.71 16.92
N ILE A 408 52.59 2.23 15.86
CA ILE A 408 52.23 2.54 14.46
C ILE A 408 50.82 2.05 14.13
N LEU A 409 50.49 0.81 14.49
CA LEU A 409 49.14 0.26 14.32
C LEU A 409 48.10 1.07 15.08
N SER A 410 48.38 1.49 16.31
CA SER A 410 47.46 2.32 17.10
C SER A 410 47.23 3.69 16.45
N THR A 411 48.26 4.28 15.85
CA THR A 411 48.20 5.57 15.17
C THR A 411 47.43 5.48 13.86
N ILE A 412 47.67 4.43 13.06
CA ILE A 412 46.92 4.14 11.82
C ILE A 412 45.46 3.86 12.14
N LYS A 413 45.18 3.01 13.14
CA LYS A 413 43.82 2.70 13.61
C LYS A 413 43.09 3.96 14.06
N ARG A 414 43.77 4.84 14.83
CA ARG A 414 43.22 6.12 15.27
C ARG A 414 42.93 7.01 14.05
N ARG A 415 43.88 7.23 13.14
CA ARG A 415 43.65 8.06 11.94
C ARG A 415 42.49 7.57 11.09
N LEU A 416 42.42 6.27 10.81
CA LEU A 416 41.35 5.67 10.00
C LEU A 416 39.97 5.73 10.66
N ARG A 417 39.90 5.77 12.00
CA ARG A 417 38.64 5.85 12.77
C ARG A 417 38.22 7.27 13.17
N THR A 418 39.15 8.21 13.30
CA THR A 418 38.85 9.56 13.79
C THR A 418 38.23 10.43 12.67
N GLU A 419 38.40 10.03 11.41
CA GLU A 419 37.82 10.72 10.24
C GLU A 419 36.55 10.05 9.68
N THR A 420 35.98 9.06 10.37
CA THR A 420 34.82 8.31 9.87
C THR A 420 33.56 8.47 10.71
N PHE A 421 32.50 8.93 10.07
CA PHE A 421 31.13 8.73 10.54
C PHE A 421 30.76 7.25 10.42
N THR A 422 29.97 6.73 11.35
CA THR A 422 29.39 5.37 11.27
C THR A 422 27.92 5.46 10.89
N SER A 423 27.34 4.36 10.38
CA SER A 423 25.92 4.32 9.98
C SER A 423 24.98 4.69 11.12
N ASP A 424 25.30 4.27 12.35
CA ASP A 424 24.53 4.57 13.55
C ASP A 424 24.63 6.04 13.98
N TYR A 425 25.53 6.81 13.38
CA TYR A 425 25.71 8.24 13.65
C TYR A 425 24.91 9.13 12.68
N ILE A 426 24.41 8.57 11.57
CA ILE A 426 23.71 9.31 10.50
C ILE A 426 22.19 9.09 10.58
N LEU A 427 21.72 7.97 11.16
CA LEU A 427 20.32 7.66 11.45
C LEU A 427 19.95 8.11 12.86
#